data_AF-A0A0Q7W7T1-F1
#
_entry.id   AF-A0A0Q7W7T1-F1
#
_cell.length_a   1.000
_cell.length_b   1.000
_cell.length_c   1.000
_cell.angle_alpha   90.00
_cell.angle_beta   90.00
_cell.angle_gamma   90.00
#
_symmetry.space_group_name_H-M   'P 1'
#
loop_
_entity.id
_entity.type
_entity.pdbx_description
1 polymer ?
#
loop_
_entity_poly.entity_id
_entity_poly.type
_entity_poly.pdbx_seq_one_letter_code
_entity_poly.pdbx_strand_id
1 'polypeptide(L)'
;MNQFEAKIRDHLALNLDLIEKGLTIINSEYHLRNSFGTNGRIDILARDFFGNYVIIEIKRSEQAARQALHELFKYVSILHRQLGVAQTSIRAMLVSTVWDELAVPFSEFLEIAPCHTEGIRITANTEGQIISAVKFTPIALNAALSISQSQNIHLYERVEQRDENVRVVSDSLLKVGINDHVLFSVDHVGEDERVIYPHGIYVTFSSPFFLVSEEQQDALKQQLNWDDELDQPDENFLMAYCRDFFNHDTMEIGYPDKLRVMTDAWEVNVILRSGRFKSNEQLISNEQVIQLAMQTEGGSPHYLNCITSPKFVDRWNQLKNDSLLVAKGNSGWELAIPMILEEIAVRDPNAKVAVSIYNIANTHFALCKLCIGDIRYFPTVEIFSQESSGVIIYSSLVRWNKKIINISPDDFFRITCTDPMYWLTAQHFGSQFEFDDLVRERIGLETPFFQIDCPDSTESNTNELTFTEKISRKAIPGELGLGFKGFFSKNRAFFTQYRELVSNFAGALFE
;
A
#
# COMPACT_ATOMS: atom_id res chain seq x y z
N MET A 1 42.05 17.46 -18.32
CA MET A 1 40.63 17.38 -17.92
C MET A 1 40.33 18.19 -16.65
N ASN A 2 41.14 18.10 -15.57
CA ASN A 2 40.90 18.82 -14.30
C ASN A 2 41.12 20.35 -14.31
N GLN A 3 41.87 20.90 -15.26
CA GLN A 3 42.18 22.35 -15.25
C GLN A 3 40.96 23.25 -15.46
N PHE A 4 39.95 22.80 -16.22
CA PHE A 4 38.78 23.64 -16.50
C PHE A 4 37.80 23.68 -15.33
N GLU A 5 37.59 22.54 -14.67
CA GLU A 5 36.82 22.44 -13.42
C GLU A 5 37.44 23.27 -12.30
N ALA A 6 38.76 23.18 -12.16
CA ALA A 6 39.51 24.04 -11.24
C ALA A 6 39.32 25.52 -11.57
N LYS A 7 39.37 25.92 -12.84
CA LYS A 7 39.10 27.32 -13.25
C LYS A 7 37.69 27.78 -12.88
N ILE A 8 36.67 26.94 -13.11
CA ILE A 8 35.28 27.25 -12.72
C ILE A 8 35.18 27.41 -11.21
N ARG A 9 35.76 26.48 -10.44
CA ARG A 9 35.80 26.55 -8.98
C ARG A 9 36.49 27.80 -8.49
N ASP A 10 37.69 28.08 -8.97
CA ASP A 10 38.49 29.21 -8.52
C ASP A 10 37.79 30.53 -8.87
N HIS A 11 37.13 30.61 -10.03
CA HIS A 11 36.30 31.75 -10.40
C HIS A 11 35.05 31.88 -9.51
N LEU A 12 34.36 30.78 -9.22
CA LEU A 12 33.18 30.78 -8.34
C LEU A 12 33.54 31.13 -6.89
N ALA A 13 34.66 30.63 -6.37
CA ALA A 13 35.17 30.90 -5.03
C ALA A 13 35.40 32.40 -4.79
N LEU A 14 35.76 33.14 -5.83
CA LEU A 14 35.94 34.60 -5.81
C LEU A 14 34.63 35.38 -6.03
N ASN A 15 33.58 34.73 -6.53
CA ASN A 15 32.34 35.37 -6.98
C ASN A 15 31.10 34.59 -6.50
N LEU A 16 31.04 34.23 -5.22
CA LEU A 16 29.94 33.42 -4.66
C LEU A 16 28.57 34.12 -4.79
N ASP A 17 28.53 35.46 -4.86
CA ASP A 17 27.31 36.21 -5.11
C ASP A 17 26.62 35.88 -6.45
N LEU A 18 27.34 35.23 -7.39
CA LEU A 18 26.75 34.72 -8.63
C LEU A 18 25.72 33.63 -8.38
N ILE A 19 25.89 32.84 -7.32
CA ILE A 19 25.01 31.73 -6.98
C ILE A 19 24.05 32.09 -5.84
N GLU A 20 24.50 32.83 -4.83
CA GLU A 20 23.68 33.34 -3.73
C GLU A 20 24.37 34.53 -3.06
N LYS A 21 23.62 35.62 -2.85
CA LYS A 21 24.14 36.82 -2.20
C LYS A 21 24.46 36.59 -0.73
N GLY A 22 25.61 37.08 -0.28
CA GLY A 22 25.98 37.06 1.14
C GLY A 22 26.67 35.77 1.59
N LEU A 23 27.01 34.87 0.66
CA LEU A 23 27.91 33.75 0.92
C LEU A 23 29.34 34.28 1.16
N THR A 24 29.98 33.77 2.22
CA THR A 24 31.36 34.08 2.57
C THR A 24 32.22 32.82 2.50
N ILE A 25 33.32 32.86 1.75
CA ILE A 25 34.20 31.69 1.61
C ILE A 25 34.88 31.37 2.94
N ILE A 26 34.86 30.08 3.33
CA ILE A 26 35.69 29.55 4.42
C ILE A 26 36.99 29.02 3.82
N ASN A 27 36.89 28.15 2.81
CA ASN A 27 38.03 27.68 2.05
C ASN A 27 37.62 27.08 0.70
N SER A 28 38.57 26.99 -0.23
CA SER A 28 38.46 26.17 -1.44
C SER A 28 39.31 24.92 -1.29
N GLU A 29 38.93 23.83 -1.97
CA GLU A 29 39.60 22.52 -1.86
C GLU A 29 39.73 22.06 -0.39
N TYR A 30 38.67 22.25 0.41
CA TYR A 30 38.70 21.98 1.85
C TYR A 30 38.85 20.49 2.14
N HIS A 31 40.02 20.13 2.68
CA HIS A 31 40.35 18.74 2.99
C HIS A 31 39.63 18.25 4.24
N LEU A 32 38.83 17.20 4.05
CA LEU A 32 38.19 16.46 5.12
C LEU A 32 38.98 15.17 5.38
N ARG A 33 39.59 15.10 6.56
CA ARG A 33 40.20 13.86 7.04
C ARG A 33 39.09 12.94 7.53
N ASN A 34 38.98 11.77 6.91
CA ASN A 34 38.00 10.76 7.31
C ASN A 34 38.71 9.70 8.16
N SER A 35 38.20 9.42 9.37
CA SER A 35 38.74 8.37 10.25
C SER A 35 38.38 6.94 9.83
N PHE A 36 37.44 6.76 8.88
CA PHE A 36 36.88 5.45 8.51
C PHE A 36 37.02 5.11 7.01
N GLY A 37 37.86 5.83 6.24
CA GLY A 37 38.05 5.55 4.81
C GLY A 37 38.70 6.67 4.01
N THR A 38 38.43 6.72 2.71
CA THR A 38 39.05 7.66 1.77
C THR A 38 38.82 9.11 2.17
N ASN A 39 39.89 9.90 2.20
CA ASN A 39 39.83 11.34 2.46
C ASN A 39 38.95 12.04 1.43
N GLY A 40 38.18 13.03 1.90
CA GLY A 40 37.31 13.85 1.06
C GLY A 40 37.89 15.24 0.83
N ARG A 41 37.46 15.92 -0.24
CA ARG A 41 37.83 17.30 -0.48
C ARG A 41 36.63 18.05 -1.04
N ILE A 42 36.07 18.96 -0.26
CA ILE A 42 34.97 19.81 -0.72
C ILE A 42 35.56 20.84 -1.69
N ASP A 43 34.92 21.05 -2.84
CA ASP A 43 35.37 22.06 -3.81
C ASP A 43 35.37 23.46 -3.20
N ILE A 44 34.24 23.89 -2.62
CA ILE A 44 34.17 25.15 -1.87
C ILE A 44 33.35 24.93 -0.60
N LEU A 45 33.91 25.31 0.55
CA LEU A 45 33.18 25.43 1.81
C LEU A 45 32.98 26.91 2.11
N ALA A 46 31.74 27.31 2.33
CA ALA A 46 31.34 28.68 2.60
C ALA A 46 30.44 28.78 3.84
N ARG A 47 30.09 30.01 4.22
CA ARG A 47 29.12 30.35 5.25
C ARG A 47 28.07 31.29 4.68
N ASP A 48 26.79 31.01 4.92
CA ASP A 48 25.72 31.91 4.51
C ASP A 48 25.49 33.04 5.52
N PHE A 49 24.55 33.94 5.19
CA PHE A 49 24.17 35.07 6.03
C PHE A 49 23.67 34.67 7.43
N PHE A 50 23.09 33.47 7.56
CA PHE A 50 22.56 32.94 8.83
C PHE A 50 23.62 32.15 9.62
N GLY A 51 24.83 32.01 9.09
CA GLY A 51 25.94 31.30 9.73
C GLY A 51 25.97 29.79 9.46
N ASN A 52 25.11 29.27 8.57
CA ASN A 52 25.14 27.87 8.18
C ASN A 52 26.38 27.58 7.33
N TYR A 53 26.91 26.36 7.46
CA TYR A 53 27.97 25.86 6.60
C TYR A 53 27.40 25.44 5.26
N VAL A 54 27.91 25.99 4.16
CA VAL A 54 27.45 25.70 2.80
C VAL A 54 28.52 24.90 2.07
N ILE A 55 28.21 23.65 1.77
CA ILE A 55 29.03 22.75 0.95
C ILE A 55 28.66 23.01 -0.50
N ILE A 56 29.63 23.39 -1.34
CA ILE A 56 29.40 23.63 -2.76
C ILE A 56 30.26 22.64 -3.53
N GLU A 57 29.61 21.75 -4.29
CA GLU A 57 30.24 20.74 -5.13
C GLU A 57 30.05 21.08 -6.61
N ILE A 58 31.11 21.03 -7.42
CA ILE A 58 31.09 21.54 -8.79
C ILE A 58 31.32 20.40 -9.78
N LYS A 59 30.45 20.27 -10.79
CA LYS A 59 30.56 19.24 -11.83
C LYS A 59 30.46 19.80 -13.25
N ARG A 60 31.29 19.29 -14.15
CA ARG A 60 31.39 19.79 -15.54
C ARG A 60 31.37 18.72 -16.64
N SER A 61 31.26 17.44 -16.29
CA SER A 61 31.14 16.36 -17.26
C SER A 61 30.22 15.27 -16.74
N GLU A 62 29.48 14.62 -17.63
CA GLU A 62 28.53 13.54 -17.29
C GLU A 62 29.15 12.49 -16.36
N GLN A 63 30.36 12.02 -16.68
CA GLN A 63 31.07 11.03 -15.86
C GLN A 63 31.26 11.48 -14.40
N ALA A 64 31.52 12.77 -14.16
CA ALA A 64 31.73 13.32 -12.84
C ALA A 64 30.39 13.62 -12.14
N ALA A 65 29.39 14.01 -12.92
CA ALA A 65 28.01 14.21 -12.49
C ALA A 65 27.46 12.97 -11.76
N ARG A 66 27.71 11.76 -12.29
CA ARG A 66 27.31 10.48 -11.67
C ARG A 66 27.80 10.27 -10.23
N GLN A 67 28.89 10.93 -9.83
CA GLN A 67 29.47 10.78 -8.48
C GLN A 67 29.06 11.89 -7.51
N ALA A 68 28.40 12.94 -8.01
CA ALA A 68 28.20 14.18 -7.28
C ALA A 68 27.34 14.01 -6.01
N LEU A 69 26.24 13.26 -6.12
CA LEU A 69 25.36 12.98 -4.99
C LEU A 69 26.07 12.22 -3.86
N HIS A 70 26.89 11.24 -4.23
CA HIS A 70 27.68 10.49 -3.27
C HIS A 70 28.71 11.39 -2.56
N GLU A 71 29.32 12.33 -3.28
CA GLU A 71 30.26 13.29 -2.70
C GLU A 71 29.57 14.26 -1.74
N LEU A 72 28.42 14.83 -2.12
CA LEU A 72 27.62 15.66 -1.23
C LEU A 72 27.23 14.91 0.04
N PHE A 73 26.69 13.70 -0.09
CA PHE A 73 26.29 12.90 1.07
C PHE A 73 27.47 12.58 1.99
N LYS A 74 28.63 12.25 1.41
CA LYS A 74 29.88 12.03 2.13
C LYS A 74 30.30 13.29 2.91
N TYR A 75 30.27 14.46 2.28
CA TYR A 75 30.70 15.71 2.93
C TYR A 75 29.76 16.15 4.04
N VAL A 76 28.44 16.08 3.81
CA VAL A 76 27.43 16.35 4.85
C VAL A 76 27.63 15.39 6.03
N SER A 77 27.85 14.10 5.76
CA SER A 77 28.06 13.09 6.79
C SER A 77 29.32 13.35 7.62
N ILE A 78 30.43 13.74 6.99
CA ILE A 78 31.68 14.04 7.73
C ILE A 78 31.50 15.29 8.61
N LEU A 79 30.94 16.38 8.08
CA LEU A 79 30.68 17.60 8.85
C LEU A 79 29.76 17.32 10.04
N HIS A 80 28.68 16.58 9.82
CA HIS A 80 27.72 16.28 10.87
C HIS A 80 28.25 15.28 11.88
N ARG A 81 28.67 14.09 11.44
CA ARG A 81 28.95 12.95 12.32
C ARG A 81 30.36 12.96 12.89
N GLN A 82 31.35 13.49 12.17
CA GLN A 82 32.75 13.49 12.62
C GLN A 82 33.16 14.83 13.23
N LEU A 83 32.76 15.94 12.61
CA LEU A 83 33.11 17.29 13.09
C LEU A 83 32.06 17.85 14.07
N GLY A 84 30.94 17.15 14.28
CA GLY A 84 29.93 17.50 15.28
C GLY A 84 29.09 18.73 14.92
N VAL A 85 29.08 19.15 13.65
CA VAL A 85 28.23 20.27 13.20
C VAL A 85 26.79 19.82 13.21
N ALA A 86 25.89 20.58 13.83
CA ALA A 86 24.46 20.25 13.79
C ALA A 86 23.97 20.15 12.34
N GLN A 87 23.22 19.09 12.02
CA GLN A 87 22.71 18.84 10.66
C GLN A 87 21.85 20.00 10.14
N THR A 88 21.11 20.66 11.03
CA THR A 88 20.30 21.86 10.74
C THR A 88 21.11 23.11 10.40
N SER A 89 22.41 23.11 10.67
CA SER A 89 23.34 24.20 10.36
C SER A 89 24.20 23.91 9.11
N ILE A 90 23.84 22.89 8.33
CA ILE A 90 24.53 22.51 7.10
C ILE A 90 23.57 22.75 5.92
N ARG A 91 24.09 23.29 4.83
CA ARG A 91 23.44 23.39 3.52
C ARG A 91 24.36 22.77 2.46
N ALA A 92 23.77 22.26 1.40
CA ALA A 92 24.51 21.73 0.26
C ALA A 92 24.05 22.40 -1.04
N MET A 93 24.99 22.63 -1.95
CA MET A 93 24.74 23.15 -3.29
C MET A 93 25.47 22.29 -4.32
N LEU A 94 24.72 21.72 -5.26
CA LEU A 94 25.28 21.06 -6.44
C LEU A 94 25.31 22.06 -7.60
N VAL A 95 26.51 22.48 -8.00
CA VAL A 95 26.70 23.42 -9.09
C VAL A 95 27.18 22.65 -10.32
N SER A 96 26.45 22.70 -11.43
CA SER A 96 26.87 21.98 -12.62
C SER A 96 26.55 22.66 -13.96
N THR A 97 27.45 22.46 -14.92
CA THR A 97 27.21 22.78 -16.34
C THR A 97 26.48 21.68 -17.09
N VAL A 98 26.31 20.50 -16.49
CA VAL A 98 25.68 19.31 -17.09
C VAL A 98 24.58 18.79 -16.17
N TRP A 99 23.42 18.49 -16.72
CA TRP A 99 22.26 18.06 -15.92
C TRP A 99 21.54 16.84 -16.50
N ASP A 100 21.91 16.35 -17.68
CA ASP A 100 21.14 15.32 -18.37
C ASP A 100 21.10 14.00 -17.56
N GLU A 101 22.22 13.58 -16.96
CA GLU A 101 22.27 12.42 -16.06
C GLU A 101 22.07 12.76 -14.57
N LEU A 102 22.07 14.05 -14.21
CA LEU A 102 21.89 14.50 -12.82
C LEU A 102 20.44 14.83 -12.48
N ALA A 103 19.64 15.27 -13.44
CA ALA A 103 18.38 15.91 -13.16
C ALA A 103 17.38 14.98 -12.45
N VAL A 104 17.23 13.75 -12.93
CA VAL A 104 16.36 12.74 -12.28
C VAL A 104 16.89 12.34 -10.89
N PRO A 105 18.13 11.84 -10.74
CA PRO A 105 18.61 11.38 -9.42
C PRO A 105 18.77 12.53 -8.42
N PHE A 106 19.06 13.75 -8.87
CA PHE A 106 19.09 14.92 -7.99
C PHE A 106 17.69 15.30 -7.52
N SER A 107 16.67 15.25 -8.40
CA SER A 107 15.29 15.53 -8.01
C SER A 107 14.79 14.50 -6.99
N GLU A 108 15.12 13.22 -7.18
CA GLU A 108 14.81 12.15 -6.20
C GLU A 108 15.58 12.35 -4.89
N PHE A 109 16.85 12.74 -4.95
CA PHE A 109 17.67 13.00 -3.76
C PHE A 109 17.09 14.13 -2.89
N LEU A 110 16.49 15.17 -3.48
CA LEU A 110 15.93 16.29 -2.73
C LEU A 110 14.82 15.87 -1.76
N GLU A 111 14.05 14.83 -2.08
CA GLU A 111 13.00 14.29 -1.21
C GLU A 111 13.55 13.67 0.09
N ILE A 112 14.78 13.18 0.04
CA ILE A 112 15.42 12.46 1.16
C ILE A 112 16.69 13.15 1.66
N ALA A 113 16.96 14.38 1.20
CA ALA A 113 18.20 15.07 1.46
C ALA A 113 18.35 15.31 2.98
N PRO A 114 19.50 14.96 3.59
CA PRO A 114 19.70 15.12 5.03
C PRO A 114 19.73 16.59 5.46
N CYS A 115 19.99 17.51 4.54
CA CYS A 115 19.99 18.94 4.84
C CYS A 115 19.45 19.73 3.65
N HIS A 116 19.17 21.02 3.87
CA HIS A 116 18.70 21.91 2.80
C HIS A 116 19.70 21.90 1.64
N THR A 117 19.25 21.35 0.51
CA THR A 117 20.09 21.12 -0.67
C THR A 117 19.50 21.82 -1.89
N GLU A 118 20.35 22.46 -2.68
CA GLU A 118 19.93 23.19 -3.88
C GLU A 118 20.80 22.82 -5.09
N GLY A 119 20.18 22.77 -6.27
CA GLY A 119 20.88 22.59 -7.54
C GLY A 119 21.05 23.93 -8.22
N ILE A 120 22.19 24.15 -8.88
CA ILE A 120 22.47 25.37 -9.64
C ILE A 120 23.06 24.99 -10.99
N ARG A 121 22.38 25.40 -12.07
CA ARG A 121 22.86 25.28 -13.43
C ARG A 121 23.71 26.49 -13.77
N ILE A 122 24.96 26.23 -14.16
CA ILE A 122 25.89 27.28 -14.59
C ILE A 122 26.27 27.11 -16.07
N THR A 123 26.55 28.23 -16.73
CA THR A 123 27.21 28.24 -18.04
C THR A 123 28.57 28.92 -17.89
N ALA A 124 29.63 28.31 -18.41
CA ALA A 124 30.98 28.87 -18.35
C ALA A 124 31.59 29.02 -19.76
N ASN A 125 32.40 30.07 -19.96
CA ASN A 125 33.14 30.25 -21.21
C ASN A 125 34.39 29.34 -21.27
N THR A 126 35.12 29.35 -22.39
CA THR A 126 36.34 28.54 -22.58
C THR A 126 37.48 28.84 -21.61
N GLU A 127 37.41 29.96 -20.88
CA GLU A 127 38.37 30.35 -19.83
C GLU A 127 37.95 29.89 -18.43
N GLY A 128 36.76 29.30 -18.28
CA GLY A 128 36.22 28.83 -17.00
C GLY A 128 35.51 29.93 -16.20
N GLN A 129 35.25 31.09 -16.80
CA GLN A 129 34.46 32.15 -16.16
C GLN A 129 32.98 31.82 -16.29
N ILE A 130 32.22 31.98 -15.20
CA ILE A 130 30.80 31.70 -15.14
C ILE A 130 30.07 32.90 -15.74
N ILE A 131 29.31 32.66 -16.80
CA ILE A 131 28.54 33.67 -17.52
C ILE A 131 27.14 33.80 -16.91
N SER A 132 26.56 32.68 -16.47
CA SER A 132 25.24 32.63 -15.87
C SER A 132 25.15 31.52 -14.84
N ALA A 133 24.33 31.77 -13.82
CA ALA A 133 23.94 30.81 -12.81
C ALA A 133 22.43 30.93 -12.61
N VAL A 134 21.73 29.80 -12.69
CA VAL A 134 20.28 29.73 -12.50
C VAL A 134 19.99 28.55 -11.57
N LYS A 135 19.11 28.75 -10.59
CA LYS A 135 18.66 27.67 -9.72
C LYS A 135 18.04 26.56 -10.57
N PHE A 136 18.47 25.32 -10.35
CA PHE A 136 17.89 24.16 -11.00
C PHE A 136 16.50 23.90 -10.41
N THR A 137 15.50 23.82 -11.28
CA THR A 137 14.16 23.41 -10.91
C THR A 137 14.09 21.88 -10.97
N PRO A 138 13.74 21.20 -9.87
CA PRO A 138 13.56 19.75 -9.86
C PRO A 138 12.57 19.30 -10.93
N ILE A 139 12.84 18.15 -11.53
CA ILE A 139 11.92 17.52 -12.48
C ILE A 139 10.81 16.86 -11.67
N ALA A 140 9.56 17.07 -12.08
CA ALA A 140 8.42 16.34 -11.54
C ALA A 140 8.60 14.84 -11.82
N LEU A 141 8.77 14.05 -10.77
CA LEU A 141 8.87 12.60 -10.86
C LEU A 141 7.47 11.99 -10.79
N ASN A 142 7.23 10.96 -11.59
CA ASN A 142 5.97 10.23 -11.51
C ASN A 142 5.92 9.43 -10.21
N ALA A 143 4.82 9.51 -9.47
CA ALA A 143 4.56 8.67 -8.30
C ALA A 143 4.57 7.18 -8.68
N ALA A 144 4.77 6.29 -7.70
CA ALA A 144 4.65 4.85 -7.95
C ALA A 144 3.25 4.48 -8.51
N LEU A 145 3.18 3.41 -9.30
CA LEU A 145 1.89 2.87 -9.73
C LEU A 145 1.12 2.39 -8.50
N SER A 146 -0.13 2.81 -8.40
CA SER A 146 -1.04 2.46 -7.30
C SER A 146 -2.40 2.10 -7.88
N ILE A 147 -2.72 0.80 -7.87
CA ILE A 147 -3.96 0.30 -8.46
C ILE A 147 -5.16 0.87 -7.70
N SER A 148 -6.08 1.48 -8.45
CA SER A 148 -7.35 1.97 -7.92
C SER A 148 -8.22 0.84 -7.38
N GLN A 149 -8.91 1.12 -6.26
CA GLN A 149 -9.99 0.26 -5.76
C GLN A 149 -11.24 0.34 -6.64
N SER A 150 -11.42 1.46 -7.35
CA SER A 150 -12.50 1.63 -8.31
C SER A 150 -12.14 0.89 -9.60
N GLN A 151 -12.87 -0.19 -9.90
CA GLN A 151 -12.67 -0.99 -11.10
C GLN A 151 -14.01 -1.20 -11.83
N ASN A 152 -14.01 -1.82 -13.00
CA ASN A 152 -15.24 -2.01 -13.76
C ASN A 152 -15.18 -3.28 -14.62
N ILE A 153 -16.34 -3.84 -14.95
CA ILE A 153 -16.45 -5.04 -15.77
C ILE A 153 -17.46 -4.78 -16.88
N HIS A 154 -17.03 -4.97 -18.12
CA HIS A 154 -17.91 -5.01 -19.29
C HIS A 154 -18.14 -6.45 -19.68
N LEU A 155 -19.39 -6.88 -19.75
CA LEU A 155 -19.77 -8.25 -20.03
C LEU A 155 -20.44 -8.37 -21.40
N TYR A 156 -20.23 -9.52 -22.03
CA TYR A 156 -20.58 -9.82 -23.41
C TYR A 156 -21.15 -11.24 -23.50
N GLU A 157 -22.14 -11.42 -24.36
CA GLU A 157 -22.68 -12.73 -24.76
C GLU A 157 -21.64 -13.48 -25.61
N ARG A 158 -20.88 -12.77 -26.45
CA ARG A 158 -19.97 -13.37 -27.44
C ARG A 158 -18.53 -12.89 -27.29
N VAL A 159 -17.60 -13.84 -27.38
CA VAL A 159 -16.16 -13.57 -27.33
C VAL A 159 -15.72 -12.58 -28.42
N GLU A 160 -16.29 -12.65 -29.63
CA GLU A 160 -15.89 -11.77 -30.73
C GLU A 160 -16.20 -10.30 -30.42
N GLN A 161 -17.35 -10.03 -29.78
CA GLN A 161 -17.72 -8.67 -29.38
C GLN A 161 -16.78 -8.15 -28.28
N ARG A 162 -16.43 -9.00 -27.32
CA ARG A 162 -15.45 -8.69 -26.27
C ARG A 162 -14.10 -8.33 -26.88
N ASP A 163 -13.59 -9.15 -27.79
CA ASP A 163 -12.28 -8.95 -28.41
C ASP A 163 -12.21 -7.68 -29.29
N GLU A 164 -13.29 -7.37 -30.03
CA GLU A 164 -13.41 -6.15 -30.84
C GLU A 164 -13.36 -4.86 -29.99
N ASN A 165 -13.87 -4.90 -28.75
CA ASN A 165 -13.98 -3.72 -27.88
C ASN A 165 -12.74 -3.46 -27.01
N VAL A 166 -11.78 -4.39 -26.89
CA VAL A 166 -10.59 -4.23 -26.03
C VAL A 166 -9.84 -2.92 -26.29
N ARG A 167 -9.59 -2.61 -27.57
CA ARG A 167 -8.89 -1.39 -27.96
C ARG A 167 -9.75 -0.16 -27.73
N VAL A 168 -11.05 -0.25 -27.99
CA VAL A 168 -11.99 0.86 -27.80
C VAL A 168 -12.03 1.27 -26.32
N VAL A 169 -12.13 0.29 -25.41
CA VAL A 169 -12.08 0.52 -23.96
C VAL A 169 -10.77 1.20 -23.57
N SER A 170 -9.64 0.68 -24.06
CA SER A 170 -8.32 1.27 -23.79
C SER A 170 -8.22 2.72 -24.27
N ASP A 171 -8.69 3.00 -25.48
CA ASP A 171 -8.64 4.35 -26.07
C ASP A 171 -9.56 5.33 -25.30
N SER A 172 -10.71 4.88 -24.81
CA SER A 172 -11.60 5.68 -23.96
C SER A 172 -10.97 6.01 -22.60
N LEU A 173 -10.23 5.08 -21.98
CA LEU A 173 -9.49 5.34 -20.74
C LEU A 173 -8.41 6.42 -20.96
N LEU A 174 -7.67 6.34 -22.07
CA LEU A 174 -6.66 7.33 -22.43
C LEU A 174 -7.25 8.74 -22.58
N LYS A 175 -8.45 8.88 -23.15
CA LYS A 175 -9.11 10.19 -23.33
C LYS A 175 -9.47 10.87 -22.02
N VAL A 176 -9.74 10.11 -20.96
CA VAL A 176 -10.07 10.66 -19.63
C VAL A 176 -8.84 10.79 -18.72
N GLY A 177 -7.63 10.64 -19.28
CA GLY A 177 -6.38 10.81 -18.54
C GLY A 177 -5.90 9.56 -17.80
N ILE A 178 -6.59 8.43 -17.91
CA ILE A 178 -6.10 7.14 -17.41
C ILE A 178 -5.08 6.59 -18.42
N ASN A 179 -3.82 6.96 -18.22
CA ASN A 179 -2.71 6.51 -19.08
C ASN A 179 -2.19 5.12 -18.69
N ASP A 180 -2.18 4.84 -17.39
CA ASP A 180 -1.62 3.63 -16.79
C ASP A 180 -2.73 2.65 -16.41
N HIS A 181 -3.13 1.80 -17.36
CA HIS A 181 -4.17 0.80 -17.15
C HIS A 181 -3.80 -0.57 -17.67
N VAL A 182 -4.55 -1.56 -17.19
CA VAL A 182 -4.49 -2.95 -17.60
C VAL A 182 -5.92 -3.44 -17.82
N LEU A 183 -6.12 -4.16 -18.92
CA LEU A 183 -7.37 -4.85 -19.19
C LEU A 183 -7.14 -6.34 -19.06
N PHE A 184 -8.07 -7.02 -18.38
CA PHE A 184 -8.11 -8.48 -18.32
C PHE A 184 -9.26 -8.99 -19.18
N SER A 185 -9.06 -10.12 -19.87
CA SER A 185 -10.19 -10.95 -20.26
C SER A 185 -10.63 -11.73 -19.03
N VAL A 186 -11.94 -11.79 -18.82
CA VAL A 186 -12.55 -12.67 -17.85
C VAL A 186 -13.52 -13.58 -18.59
N ASP A 187 -13.31 -14.89 -18.48
CA ASP A 187 -14.10 -15.90 -19.19
C ASP A 187 -14.69 -16.90 -18.20
N HIS A 188 -16.00 -17.04 -18.17
CA HIS A 188 -16.67 -17.96 -17.26
C HIS A 188 -16.39 -19.41 -17.67
N VAL A 189 -15.85 -20.19 -16.72
CA VAL A 189 -15.53 -21.61 -16.90
C VAL A 189 -16.35 -22.51 -15.97
N GLY A 190 -17.25 -21.93 -15.16
CA GLY A 190 -18.15 -22.65 -14.27
C GLY A 190 -19.33 -23.33 -14.98
N GLU A 191 -20.02 -24.21 -14.26
CA GLU A 191 -21.18 -24.97 -14.77
C GLU A 191 -22.53 -24.24 -14.59
N ASP A 192 -22.54 -23.00 -14.09
CA ASP A 192 -23.77 -22.26 -13.79
C ASP A 192 -24.45 -21.76 -15.07
N GLU A 193 -25.54 -22.42 -15.46
CA GLU A 193 -26.35 -22.08 -16.64
C GLU A 193 -27.05 -20.71 -16.54
N ARG A 194 -27.02 -20.04 -15.38
CA ARG A 194 -27.56 -18.68 -15.21
C ARG A 194 -26.63 -17.59 -15.75
N VAL A 195 -25.37 -17.92 -16.04
CA VAL A 195 -24.40 -16.96 -16.59
C VAL A 195 -24.66 -16.78 -18.09
N ILE A 196 -25.42 -15.74 -18.43
CA ILE A 196 -25.81 -15.42 -19.81
C ILE A 196 -24.81 -14.54 -20.57
N TYR A 197 -23.84 -13.94 -19.87
CA TYR A 197 -22.76 -13.13 -20.46
C TYR A 197 -21.40 -13.67 -20.01
N PRO A 198 -20.90 -14.76 -20.61
CA PRO A 198 -19.75 -15.52 -20.10
C PRO A 198 -18.39 -14.89 -20.46
N HIS A 199 -18.36 -13.77 -21.18
CA HIS A 199 -17.12 -13.13 -21.62
C HIS A 199 -17.07 -11.69 -21.12
N GLY A 200 -15.93 -11.23 -20.65
CA GLY A 200 -15.79 -9.86 -20.15
C GLY A 200 -14.44 -9.20 -20.40
N ILE A 201 -14.45 -7.87 -20.33
CA ILE A 201 -13.29 -7.01 -20.18
C ILE A 201 -13.33 -6.45 -18.76
N TYR A 202 -12.38 -6.84 -17.94
CA TYR A 202 -12.20 -6.29 -16.60
C TYR A 202 -11.19 -5.14 -16.66
N VAL A 203 -11.63 -3.96 -16.24
CA VAL A 203 -10.88 -2.71 -16.31
C VAL A 203 -10.20 -2.43 -14.98
N THR A 204 -8.89 -2.22 -15.01
CA THR A 204 -8.10 -1.83 -13.85
C THR A 204 -7.09 -0.75 -14.23
N PHE A 205 -6.85 0.21 -13.34
CA PHE A 205 -5.93 1.31 -13.61
C PHE A 205 -5.19 1.77 -12.37
N SER A 206 -4.06 2.44 -12.58
CA SER A 206 -3.38 3.18 -11.52
C SER A 206 -4.11 4.49 -11.28
N SER A 207 -4.48 4.78 -10.03
CA SER A 207 -5.15 6.02 -9.65
C SER A 207 -4.35 7.24 -10.12
N PRO A 208 -4.93 8.12 -10.94
CA PRO A 208 -4.30 9.39 -11.31
C PRO A 208 -4.23 10.38 -10.14
N PHE A 209 -4.97 10.13 -9.06
CA PHE A 209 -5.00 10.96 -7.85
C PHE A 209 -3.96 10.56 -6.80
N PHE A 210 -3.26 9.44 -7.00
CA PHE A 210 -2.33 8.94 -6.01
C PHE A 210 -1.06 9.80 -5.90
N LEU A 211 -0.84 10.39 -4.71
CA LEU A 211 0.35 11.18 -4.36
C LEU A 211 0.67 12.34 -5.32
N VAL A 212 -0.36 12.94 -5.92
CA VAL A 212 -0.23 14.16 -6.74
C VAL A 212 -0.50 15.42 -5.92
N SER A 213 0.09 16.55 -6.29
CA SER A 213 -0.06 17.82 -5.57
C SER A 213 -1.48 18.40 -5.69
N GLU A 214 -1.89 19.28 -4.76
CA GLU A 214 -3.21 19.94 -4.82
C GLU A 214 -3.47 20.64 -6.17
N GLU A 215 -2.46 21.34 -6.70
CA GLU A 215 -2.53 21.98 -8.03
C GLU A 215 -2.79 20.96 -9.16
N GLN A 216 -2.17 19.79 -9.08
CA GLN A 216 -2.40 18.70 -10.05
C GLN A 216 -3.79 18.07 -9.89
N GLN A 217 -4.26 17.91 -8.65
CA GLN A 217 -5.62 17.43 -8.38
C GLN A 217 -6.65 18.39 -8.98
N ASP A 218 -6.53 19.69 -8.72
CA ASP A 218 -7.43 20.70 -9.25
C ASP A 218 -7.45 20.71 -10.79
N ALA A 219 -6.28 20.57 -11.41
CA ALA A 219 -6.18 20.47 -12.87
C ALA A 219 -6.88 19.22 -13.43
N LEU A 220 -6.81 18.08 -12.75
CA LEU A 220 -7.53 16.86 -13.12
C LEU A 220 -9.05 17.02 -12.95
N LYS A 221 -9.47 17.58 -11.81
CA LYS A 221 -10.90 17.83 -11.53
C LYS A 221 -11.53 18.72 -12.59
N GLN A 222 -10.83 19.75 -13.07
CA GLN A 222 -11.33 20.66 -14.10
C GLN A 222 -11.51 20.01 -15.49
N GLN A 223 -10.82 18.90 -15.76
CA GLN A 223 -10.91 18.19 -17.05
C GLN A 223 -12.12 17.26 -17.13
N LEU A 224 -12.70 16.91 -15.97
CA LEU A 224 -13.81 15.98 -15.85
C LEU A 224 -15.03 16.71 -15.29
N ASN A 225 -16.21 16.13 -15.51
CA ASN A 225 -17.40 16.57 -14.78
C ASN A 225 -17.36 15.96 -13.38
N TRP A 226 -16.47 16.52 -12.56
CA TRP A 226 -16.11 16.01 -11.26
C TRP A 226 -17.26 16.12 -10.25
N ASP A 227 -17.47 15.04 -9.52
CA ASP A 227 -18.42 14.92 -8.42
C ASP A 227 -17.65 14.67 -7.11
N ASP A 228 -17.71 15.64 -6.21
CA ASP A 228 -17.08 15.57 -4.88
C ASP A 228 -17.95 14.79 -3.87
N GLU A 229 -19.16 14.35 -4.23
CA GLU A 229 -20.05 13.54 -3.38
C GLU A 229 -19.76 12.03 -3.46
N LEU A 230 -18.88 11.59 -4.37
CA LEU A 230 -18.49 10.19 -4.50
C LEU A 230 -17.56 9.75 -3.36
N ASP A 231 -17.82 8.56 -2.82
CA ASP A 231 -17.04 7.97 -1.72
C ASP A 231 -15.58 7.70 -2.14
N GLN A 232 -15.38 7.33 -3.41
CA GLN A 232 -14.06 7.08 -3.99
C GLN A 232 -13.80 8.08 -5.13
N PRO A 233 -12.81 8.99 -4.99
CA PRO A 233 -12.48 9.97 -6.01
C PRO A 233 -12.25 9.36 -7.40
N ASP A 234 -11.65 8.17 -7.45
CA ASP A 234 -11.34 7.47 -8.70
C ASP A 234 -12.57 7.04 -9.51
N GLU A 235 -13.76 6.94 -8.89
CA GLU A 235 -15.01 6.63 -9.59
C GLU A 235 -15.38 7.70 -10.62
N ASN A 236 -14.95 8.96 -10.42
CA ASN A 236 -15.13 10.03 -11.39
C ASN A 236 -14.53 9.68 -12.76
N PHE A 237 -13.38 9.01 -12.80
CA PHE A 237 -12.77 8.60 -14.06
C PHE A 237 -13.55 7.46 -14.72
N LEU A 238 -14.05 6.51 -13.91
CA LEU A 238 -14.89 5.43 -14.40
C LEU A 238 -16.19 5.97 -15.01
N MET A 239 -16.84 6.92 -14.34
CA MET A 239 -18.02 7.59 -14.87
C MET A 239 -17.71 8.37 -16.15
N ALA A 240 -16.53 9.01 -16.23
CA ALA A 240 -16.13 9.78 -17.39
C ALA A 240 -15.90 8.91 -18.64
N TYR A 241 -15.17 7.79 -18.55
CA TYR A 241 -14.88 6.97 -19.74
C TYR A 241 -16.10 6.17 -20.20
N CYS A 242 -17.01 5.79 -19.28
CA CYS A 242 -18.26 5.11 -19.65
C CYS A 242 -19.18 5.98 -20.52
N ARG A 243 -18.97 7.31 -20.58
CA ARG A 243 -19.73 8.20 -21.49
C ARG A 243 -19.43 7.96 -22.97
N ASP A 244 -18.32 7.31 -23.31
CA ASP A 244 -17.93 7.07 -24.70
C ASP A 244 -18.77 5.98 -25.41
N PHE A 245 -19.75 5.36 -24.74
CA PHE A 245 -20.67 4.34 -25.30
C PHE A 245 -19.96 3.36 -26.25
N PHE A 246 -19.03 2.57 -25.72
CA PHE A 246 -18.56 1.38 -26.44
C PHE A 246 -19.50 0.21 -26.20
N ASN A 247 -19.61 -0.67 -27.20
CA ASN A 247 -20.64 -1.69 -27.26
C ASN A 247 -20.37 -2.77 -26.19
N HIS A 248 -21.33 -3.02 -25.30
CA HIS A 248 -21.32 -4.10 -24.31
C HIS A 248 -22.76 -4.54 -24.03
N ASP A 249 -22.97 -5.78 -23.60
CA ASP A 249 -24.33 -6.28 -23.31
C ASP A 249 -24.80 -5.87 -21.91
N THR A 250 -23.88 -5.88 -20.94
CA THR A 250 -24.10 -5.32 -19.61
C THR A 250 -22.79 -4.86 -18.97
N MET A 251 -22.89 -4.04 -17.93
CA MET A 251 -21.76 -3.51 -17.17
C MET A 251 -22.00 -3.73 -15.69
N GLU A 252 -20.94 -4.08 -14.97
CA GLU A 252 -20.95 -4.21 -13.52
C GLU A 252 -19.83 -3.42 -12.87
N ILE A 253 -20.08 -2.93 -11.66
CA ILE A 253 -19.03 -2.36 -10.82
C ILE A 253 -18.03 -3.47 -10.48
N GLY A 254 -16.75 -3.15 -10.65
CA GLY A 254 -15.62 -4.00 -10.27
C GLY A 254 -14.91 -3.42 -9.05
N TYR A 255 -14.28 -4.28 -8.29
CA TYR A 255 -13.38 -3.92 -7.18
C TYR A 255 -12.47 -5.13 -6.88
N PRO A 256 -11.30 -4.92 -6.24
CA PRO A 256 -10.30 -5.97 -6.05
C PRO A 256 -10.84 -7.29 -5.51
N ASP A 257 -11.71 -7.23 -4.48
CA ASP A 257 -12.32 -8.42 -3.89
C ASP A 257 -13.26 -9.17 -4.85
N LYS A 258 -13.97 -8.45 -5.73
CA LYS A 258 -14.82 -9.07 -6.74
C LYS A 258 -13.99 -9.82 -7.76
N LEU A 259 -12.91 -9.22 -8.28
CA LEU A 259 -11.99 -9.89 -9.18
C LEU A 259 -11.43 -11.17 -8.56
N ARG A 260 -11.04 -11.11 -7.28
CA ARG A 260 -10.55 -12.27 -6.54
C ARG A 260 -11.58 -13.38 -6.45
N VAL A 261 -12.81 -13.09 -6.03
CA VAL A 261 -13.89 -14.08 -5.97
C VAL A 261 -14.21 -14.64 -7.36
N MET A 262 -14.14 -13.81 -8.41
CA MET A 262 -14.39 -14.28 -9.78
C MET A 262 -13.37 -15.36 -10.20
N THR A 263 -12.12 -15.32 -9.74
CA THR A 263 -11.11 -16.33 -10.11
C THR A 263 -11.48 -17.78 -9.74
N ASP A 264 -12.45 -17.99 -8.85
CA ASP A 264 -12.96 -19.34 -8.52
C ASP A 264 -13.72 -20.01 -9.68
N ALA A 265 -14.39 -19.22 -10.52
CA ALA A 265 -15.27 -19.69 -11.60
C ALA A 265 -15.00 -19.04 -12.96
N TRP A 266 -14.05 -18.10 -13.02
CA TRP A 266 -13.67 -17.35 -14.20
C TRP A 266 -12.17 -17.45 -14.44
N GLU A 267 -11.78 -17.69 -15.68
CA GLU A 267 -10.40 -17.57 -16.11
C GLU A 267 -10.07 -16.09 -16.35
N VAL A 268 -8.99 -15.59 -15.74
CA VAL A 268 -8.57 -14.19 -15.82
C VAL A 268 -7.20 -14.09 -16.49
N ASN A 269 -7.12 -13.39 -17.62
CA ASN A 269 -5.89 -13.23 -18.38
C ASN A 269 -5.61 -11.77 -18.73
N VAL A 270 -4.35 -11.35 -18.70
CA VAL A 270 -3.96 -10.00 -19.17
C VAL A 270 -4.04 -9.94 -20.69
N ILE A 271 -4.92 -9.09 -21.21
CA ILE A 271 -5.10 -8.90 -22.66
C ILE A 271 -4.50 -7.60 -23.18
N LEU A 272 -4.40 -6.57 -22.34
CA LEU A 272 -3.80 -5.29 -22.71
C LEU A 272 -3.13 -4.62 -21.51
N ARG A 273 -1.97 -4.03 -21.75
CA ARG A 273 -1.29 -3.11 -20.83
C ARG A 273 -1.05 -1.78 -21.53
N SER A 274 -1.23 -0.68 -20.80
CA SER A 274 -0.99 0.68 -21.26
C SER A 274 -0.02 1.43 -20.35
N GLY A 275 0.56 2.51 -20.87
CA GLY A 275 1.46 3.39 -20.11
C GLY A 275 2.63 2.64 -19.48
N ARG A 276 2.87 2.89 -18.20
CA ARG A 276 3.95 2.29 -17.41
C ARG A 276 3.75 0.80 -17.17
N PHE A 277 2.51 0.29 -17.15
CA PHE A 277 2.27 -1.16 -17.12
C PHE A 277 2.76 -1.86 -18.39
N LYS A 278 2.71 -1.17 -19.53
CA LYS A 278 3.32 -1.69 -20.77
C LYS A 278 4.84 -1.63 -20.68
N SER A 279 5.39 -0.51 -20.23
CA SER A 279 6.84 -0.31 -20.10
C SER A 279 7.52 -1.25 -19.10
N ASN A 280 6.79 -1.71 -18.07
CA ASN A 280 7.31 -2.60 -17.02
C ASN A 280 7.03 -4.09 -17.26
N GLU A 281 6.61 -4.51 -18.47
CA GLU A 281 6.24 -5.90 -18.77
C GLU A 281 7.34 -6.93 -18.50
N GLN A 282 8.61 -6.51 -18.60
CA GLN A 282 9.77 -7.36 -18.30
C GLN A 282 10.08 -7.46 -16.80
N LEU A 283 9.54 -6.54 -15.99
CA LEU A 283 9.76 -6.46 -14.55
C LEU A 283 8.61 -7.09 -13.76
N ILE A 284 7.37 -6.94 -14.24
CA ILE A 284 6.16 -7.42 -13.56
C ILE A 284 5.41 -8.39 -14.47
N SER A 285 5.35 -9.65 -14.07
CA SER A 285 4.67 -10.72 -14.82
C SER A 285 3.16 -10.50 -14.90
N ASN A 286 2.48 -11.19 -15.82
CA ASN A 286 1.02 -11.11 -15.93
C ASN A 286 0.32 -11.58 -14.65
N GLU A 287 0.83 -12.66 -14.05
CA GLU A 287 0.34 -13.17 -12.76
C GLU A 287 0.48 -12.11 -11.66
N GLN A 288 1.63 -11.44 -11.55
CA GLN A 288 1.83 -10.37 -10.57
C GLN A 288 0.88 -9.18 -10.79
N VAL A 289 0.60 -8.81 -12.04
CA VAL A 289 -0.36 -7.73 -12.34
C VAL A 289 -1.78 -8.10 -11.93
N ILE A 290 -2.20 -9.36 -12.14
CA ILE A 290 -3.50 -9.85 -11.69
C ILE A 290 -3.56 -9.82 -10.15
N GLN A 291 -2.52 -10.26 -9.46
CA GLN A 291 -2.43 -10.18 -7.99
C GLN A 291 -2.48 -8.73 -7.47
N LEU A 292 -1.82 -7.79 -8.15
CA LEU A 292 -1.91 -6.37 -7.83
C LEU A 292 -3.32 -5.81 -8.05
N ALA A 293 -4.02 -6.25 -9.10
CA ALA A 293 -5.39 -5.84 -9.38
C ALA A 293 -6.41 -6.37 -8.35
N MET A 294 -6.17 -7.57 -7.83
CA MET A 294 -6.91 -8.16 -6.72
C MET A 294 -6.51 -7.57 -5.36
N GLN A 295 -5.47 -6.71 -5.31
CA GLN A 295 -4.86 -6.20 -4.07
C GLN A 295 -4.54 -7.32 -3.06
N THR A 296 -4.11 -8.49 -3.57
CA THR A 296 -3.83 -9.66 -2.73
C THR A 296 -2.66 -9.40 -1.77
N GLU A 297 -1.71 -8.56 -2.19
CA GLU A 297 -0.62 -8.04 -1.37
C GLU A 297 -0.82 -6.54 -1.06
N GLY A 298 -0.77 -6.15 0.22
CA GLY A 298 -0.90 -4.76 0.67
C GLY A 298 -2.23 -4.37 1.31
N GLY A 299 -3.17 -5.33 1.43
CA GLY A 299 -4.39 -5.18 2.21
C GLY A 299 -5.56 -4.58 1.43
N SER A 300 -6.65 -5.33 1.30
CA SER A 300 -7.98 -4.74 1.14
C SER A 300 -8.54 -4.44 2.53
N PRO A 301 -9.65 -3.69 2.69
CA PRO A 301 -10.30 -3.51 3.99
C PRO A 301 -10.68 -4.83 4.70
N HIS A 302 -10.73 -5.95 3.96
CA HIS A 302 -11.20 -7.23 4.46
C HIS A 302 -10.16 -8.35 4.45
N TYR A 303 -9.08 -8.23 3.68
CA TYR A 303 -8.10 -9.29 3.53
C TYR A 303 -6.69 -8.72 3.52
N LEU A 304 -5.74 -9.46 4.09
CA LEU A 304 -4.32 -9.15 3.97
C LEU A 304 -3.55 -10.45 3.76
N ASN A 305 -2.85 -10.58 2.64
CA ASN A 305 -1.79 -11.56 2.48
C ASN A 305 -0.46 -10.84 2.29
N CYS A 306 0.57 -11.24 3.03
CA CYS A 306 1.87 -10.61 2.93
C CYS A 306 2.97 -11.58 3.33
N ILE A 307 4.11 -11.54 2.62
CA ILE A 307 5.35 -12.20 3.04
C ILE A 307 6.45 -11.13 3.16
N THR A 308 7.04 -11.00 4.34
CA THR A 308 8.07 -10.00 4.62
C THR A 308 9.03 -10.47 5.73
N SER A 309 9.90 -9.59 6.19
CA SER A 309 10.86 -9.86 7.26
C SER A 309 11.12 -8.57 8.05
N PRO A 310 11.31 -8.63 9.38
CA PRO A 310 11.60 -7.45 10.19
C PRO A 310 12.83 -6.66 9.73
N LYS A 311 13.79 -7.31 9.06
CA LYS A 311 14.97 -6.66 8.47
C LYS A 311 14.63 -5.60 7.42
N PHE A 312 13.45 -5.67 6.81
CA PHE A 312 12.96 -4.69 5.83
C PHE A 312 12.02 -3.71 6.53
N VAL A 313 12.59 -2.75 7.26
CA VAL A 313 11.87 -1.86 8.19
C VAL A 313 10.64 -1.20 7.58
N ASP A 314 10.74 -0.66 6.36
CA ASP A 314 9.62 0.03 5.72
C ASP A 314 8.47 -0.92 5.39
N ARG A 315 8.78 -2.09 4.79
CA ARG A 315 7.76 -3.14 4.54
C ARG A 315 7.20 -3.72 5.83
N TRP A 316 8.01 -3.80 6.88
CA TRP A 316 7.56 -4.27 8.20
C TRP A 316 6.59 -3.28 8.85
N ASN A 317 6.86 -1.98 8.74
CA ASN A 317 5.96 -0.94 9.21
C ASN A 317 4.68 -0.89 8.38
N GLN A 318 4.78 -1.07 7.06
CA GLN A 318 3.61 -1.17 6.18
C GLN A 318 2.72 -2.36 6.59
N LEU A 319 3.30 -3.55 6.80
CA LEU A 319 2.56 -4.72 7.29
C LEU A 319 1.79 -4.42 8.59
N LYS A 320 2.42 -3.72 9.55
CA LYS A 320 1.75 -3.34 10.80
C LYS A 320 0.55 -2.43 10.53
N ASN A 321 0.70 -1.43 9.66
CA ASN A 321 -0.38 -0.52 9.32
C ASN A 321 -1.53 -1.22 8.57
N ASP A 322 -1.20 -2.06 7.58
CA ASP A 322 -2.19 -2.81 6.80
C ASP A 322 -2.94 -3.79 7.71
N SER A 323 -2.25 -4.45 8.62
CA SER A 323 -2.90 -5.38 9.56
C SER A 323 -3.88 -4.68 10.51
N LEU A 324 -3.62 -3.43 10.90
CA LEU A 324 -4.55 -2.62 11.69
C LEU A 324 -5.79 -2.23 10.88
N LEU A 325 -5.62 -1.89 9.61
CA LEU A 325 -6.75 -1.57 8.73
C LEU A 325 -7.70 -2.76 8.60
N VAL A 326 -7.16 -3.97 8.38
CA VAL A 326 -7.96 -5.20 8.26
C VAL A 326 -8.52 -5.65 9.61
N ALA A 327 -7.83 -5.43 10.72
CA ALA A 327 -8.30 -5.80 12.04
C ALA A 327 -9.48 -4.94 12.55
N LYS A 328 -9.79 -3.83 11.88
CA LYS A 328 -10.84 -2.88 12.29
C LYS A 328 -12.16 -3.59 12.57
N GLY A 329 -12.78 -3.23 13.70
CA GLY A 329 -14.01 -3.88 14.17
C GLY A 329 -13.77 -5.20 14.89
N ASN A 330 -12.51 -5.56 15.16
CA ASN A 330 -12.08 -6.60 16.08
C ASN A 330 -11.00 -6.05 17.02
N SER A 331 -11.41 -5.43 18.12
CA SER A 331 -10.51 -4.79 19.09
C SER A 331 -9.47 -5.75 19.68
N GLY A 332 -9.81 -7.03 19.81
CA GLY A 332 -8.86 -8.06 20.24
C GLY A 332 -7.69 -8.21 19.26
N TRP A 333 -7.98 -8.14 17.96
CA TRP A 333 -6.97 -8.23 16.90
C TRP A 333 -6.18 -6.95 16.71
N GLU A 334 -6.84 -5.79 16.79
CA GLU A 334 -6.18 -4.48 16.75
C GLU A 334 -5.09 -4.36 17.83
N LEU A 335 -5.29 -4.98 18.99
CA LEU A 335 -4.28 -5.09 20.03
C LEU A 335 -3.26 -6.22 19.77
N ALA A 336 -3.74 -7.42 19.47
CA ALA A 336 -2.92 -8.63 19.46
C ALA A 336 -1.91 -8.68 18.31
N ILE A 337 -2.33 -8.33 17.09
CA ILE A 337 -1.49 -8.49 15.90
C ILE A 337 -0.21 -7.62 15.98
N PRO A 338 -0.29 -6.31 16.31
CA PRO A 338 0.91 -5.51 16.47
C PRO A 338 1.85 -6.03 17.56
N MET A 339 1.31 -6.54 18.69
CA MET A 339 2.12 -7.12 19.76
C MET A 339 2.86 -8.38 19.30
N ILE A 340 2.19 -9.25 18.53
CA ILE A 340 2.80 -10.47 17.96
C ILE A 340 3.92 -10.09 16.98
N LEU A 341 3.67 -9.15 16.07
CA LEU A 341 4.67 -8.71 15.10
C LEU A 341 5.88 -8.07 15.81
N GLU A 342 5.66 -7.25 16.84
CA GLU A 342 6.76 -6.67 17.62
C GLU A 342 7.57 -7.75 18.35
N GLU A 343 6.91 -8.76 18.94
CA GLU A 343 7.60 -9.89 19.59
C GLU A 343 8.47 -10.67 18.59
N ILE A 344 7.96 -10.94 17.38
CA ILE A 344 8.72 -11.59 16.31
C ILE A 344 9.96 -10.76 15.94
N ALA A 345 9.79 -9.44 15.73
CA ALA A 345 10.88 -8.56 15.33
C ALA A 345 11.99 -8.47 16.39
N VAL A 346 11.63 -8.47 17.67
CA VAL A 346 12.57 -8.48 18.80
C VAL A 346 13.26 -9.84 18.93
N ARG A 347 12.53 -10.94 18.71
CA ARG A 347 13.03 -12.31 18.86
C ARG A 347 14.01 -12.71 17.74
N ASP A 348 13.65 -12.46 16.48
CA ASP A 348 14.50 -12.72 15.32
C ASP A 348 14.30 -11.66 14.23
N PRO A 349 15.20 -10.66 14.14
CA PRO A 349 15.13 -9.62 13.11
C PRO A 349 15.21 -10.13 11.67
N ASN A 350 15.68 -11.37 11.46
CA ASN A 350 15.81 -11.98 10.14
C ASN A 350 14.69 -12.98 9.82
N ALA A 351 13.70 -13.14 10.71
CA ALA A 351 12.58 -14.04 10.51
C ALA A 351 11.90 -13.80 9.15
N LYS A 352 11.49 -14.87 8.48
CA LYS A 352 10.61 -14.79 7.31
C LYS A 352 9.18 -14.97 7.80
N VAL A 353 8.37 -13.94 7.62
CA VAL A 353 7.02 -13.89 8.19
C VAL A 353 6.01 -13.86 7.05
N ALA A 354 5.06 -14.79 7.09
CA ALA A 354 3.88 -14.79 6.22
C ALA A 354 2.64 -14.49 7.06
N VAL A 355 1.82 -13.54 6.62
CA VAL A 355 0.59 -13.12 7.30
C VAL A 355 -0.58 -13.34 6.34
N SER A 356 -1.65 -13.96 6.84
CA SER A 356 -2.95 -14.09 6.19
C SER A 356 -4.02 -13.64 7.18
N ILE A 357 -4.77 -12.61 6.83
CA ILE A 357 -5.89 -12.08 7.63
C ILE A 357 -7.12 -12.04 6.75
N TYR A 358 -8.24 -12.47 7.32
CA TYR A 358 -9.56 -12.27 6.77
C TYR A 358 -10.49 -11.70 7.84
N ASN A 359 -11.09 -10.53 7.56
CA ASN A 359 -12.03 -9.87 8.44
C ASN A 359 -13.03 -8.99 7.66
N ILE A 360 -14.26 -9.48 7.48
CA ILE A 360 -15.36 -8.66 6.94
C ILE A 360 -15.99 -7.72 7.99
N ALA A 361 -15.62 -7.88 9.26
CA ALA A 361 -16.20 -7.18 10.41
C ALA A 361 -17.75 -7.17 10.39
N ASN A 362 -18.36 -8.29 9.98
CA ASN A 362 -19.80 -8.42 9.80
C ASN A 362 -20.30 -9.80 10.29
N THR A 363 -20.37 -9.96 11.60
CA THR A 363 -20.83 -11.19 12.27
C THR A 363 -22.28 -11.48 11.92
N HIS A 364 -23.14 -10.46 11.75
CA HIS A 364 -24.53 -10.66 11.32
C HIS A 364 -24.62 -11.37 9.95
N PHE A 365 -23.78 -10.98 8.98
CA PHE A 365 -23.68 -11.64 7.69
C PHE A 365 -23.11 -13.05 7.81
N ALA A 366 -22.04 -13.23 8.61
CA ALA A 366 -21.47 -14.55 8.87
C ALA A 366 -22.49 -15.53 9.49
N LEU A 367 -23.38 -15.05 10.37
CA LEU A 367 -24.48 -15.84 10.92
C LEU A 367 -25.52 -16.23 9.86
N CYS A 368 -25.82 -15.34 8.90
CA CYS A 368 -26.71 -15.66 7.79
C CYS A 368 -26.15 -16.80 6.94
N LYS A 369 -24.85 -16.72 6.61
CA LYS A 369 -24.15 -17.77 5.85
C LYS A 369 -23.98 -19.06 6.67
N LEU A 370 -23.81 -18.96 7.99
CA LEU A 370 -23.82 -20.12 8.88
C LEU A 370 -25.16 -20.88 8.85
N CYS A 371 -26.30 -20.19 8.69
CA CYS A 371 -27.62 -20.84 8.60
C CYS A 371 -27.76 -21.77 7.39
N ILE A 372 -26.97 -21.58 6.33
CA ILE A 372 -26.88 -22.47 5.16
C ILE A 372 -25.65 -23.39 5.21
N GLY A 373 -24.91 -23.39 6.32
CA GLY A 373 -23.75 -24.26 6.57
C GLY A 373 -22.41 -23.69 6.10
N ASP A 374 -22.36 -22.43 5.64
CA ASP A 374 -21.12 -21.81 5.18
C ASP A 374 -20.44 -21.03 6.32
N ILE A 375 -19.26 -21.49 6.71
CA ILE A 375 -18.46 -20.92 7.80
C ILE A 375 -17.33 -20.01 7.31
N ARG A 376 -17.12 -19.90 6.00
CA ARG A 376 -15.98 -19.18 5.40
C ARG A 376 -16.03 -17.68 5.65
N TYR A 377 -17.17 -17.16 6.11
CA TYR A 377 -17.38 -15.74 6.40
C TYR A 377 -17.02 -15.33 7.83
N PHE A 378 -16.60 -16.27 8.67
CA PHE A 378 -16.04 -15.94 9.96
C PHE A 378 -14.59 -15.47 9.83
N PRO A 379 -14.16 -14.49 10.64
CA PRO A 379 -12.83 -13.93 10.56
C PRO A 379 -11.75 -14.96 10.96
N THR A 380 -10.63 -14.95 10.25
CA THR A 380 -9.44 -15.77 10.54
C THR A 380 -8.13 -14.96 10.47
N VAL A 381 -7.16 -15.28 11.33
CA VAL A 381 -5.77 -14.79 11.24
C VAL A 381 -4.82 -15.97 11.28
N GLU A 382 -3.82 -15.97 10.41
CA GLU A 382 -2.66 -16.84 10.47
C GLU A 382 -1.38 -16.02 10.26
N ILE A 383 -0.43 -16.16 11.17
CA ILE A 383 0.91 -15.55 11.08
C ILE A 383 1.92 -16.67 11.24
N PHE A 384 2.66 -16.96 10.19
CA PHE A 384 3.75 -17.94 10.17
C PHE A 384 5.06 -17.19 10.31
N SER A 385 5.81 -17.46 11.37
CA SER A 385 7.17 -16.94 11.58
C SER A 385 8.16 -18.08 11.40
N GLN A 386 8.93 -18.05 10.31
CA GLN A 386 10.07 -18.93 10.11
C GLN A 386 11.31 -18.25 10.70
N GLU A 387 11.79 -18.79 11.80
CA GLU A 387 12.89 -18.25 12.59
C GLU A 387 14.09 -19.19 12.59
N SER A 388 15.22 -18.70 13.07
CA SER A 388 16.42 -19.52 13.26
C SER A 388 16.23 -20.72 14.21
N SER A 389 15.24 -20.66 15.11
CA SER A 389 14.93 -21.69 16.10
C SER A 389 13.86 -22.71 15.65
N GLY A 390 13.20 -22.47 14.51
CA GLY A 390 12.10 -23.29 14.01
C GLY A 390 10.95 -22.44 13.44
N VAL A 391 9.78 -23.05 13.29
CA VAL A 391 8.57 -22.36 12.82
C VAL A 391 7.61 -22.14 13.98
N ILE A 392 7.13 -20.91 14.12
CA ILE A 392 6.08 -20.55 15.08
C ILE A 392 4.86 -20.08 14.29
N ILE A 393 3.70 -20.65 14.60
CA ILE A 393 2.42 -20.30 13.96
C ILE A 393 1.56 -19.60 15.00
N TYR A 394 1.10 -18.40 14.70
CA TYR A 394 0.06 -17.72 15.46
C TYR A 394 -1.25 -17.82 14.67
N SER A 395 -2.30 -18.35 15.27
CA SER A 395 -3.60 -18.52 14.63
C SER A 395 -4.71 -17.95 15.50
N SER A 396 -5.62 -17.18 14.89
CA SER A 396 -6.87 -16.77 15.51
C SER A 396 -8.04 -17.29 14.69
N LEU A 397 -8.92 -18.03 15.37
CA LEU A 397 -10.15 -18.58 14.83
C LEU A 397 -11.29 -18.23 15.78
N VAL A 398 -12.49 -18.08 15.25
CA VAL A 398 -13.68 -17.84 16.06
C VAL A 398 -13.95 -19.03 16.99
N ARG A 399 -14.13 -18.75 18.28
CA ARG A 399 -14.45 -19.70 19.34
C ARG A 399 -15.76 -19.33 20.01
N TRP A 400 -16.64 -20.31 20.19
CA TRP A 400 -17.84 -20.15 21.01
C TRP A 400 -17.53 -20.42 22.49
N ASN A 401 -17.85 -19.47 23.35
CA ASN A 401 -17.60 -19.55 24.80
C ASN A 401 -18.70 -20.28 25.59
N LYS A 402 -19.55 -21.05 24.90
CA LYS A 402 -20.66 -21.84 25.45
C LYS A 402 -21.85 -21.02 25.96
N LYS A 403 -21.88 -19.70 25.74
CA LYS A 403 -23.05 -18.86 26.05
C LYS A 403 -24.27 -19.29 25.22
N ILE A 404 -25.40 -19.45 25.90
CA ILE A 404 -26.70 -19.70 25.28
C ILE A 404 -27.37 -18.35 25.03
N ILE A 405 -27.90 -18.16 23.83
CA ILE A 405 -28.58 -16.94 23.40
C ILE A 405 -30.03 -16.99 23.91
N ASN A 406 -30.35 -16.12 24.88
CA ASN A 406 -31.66 -16.06 25.55
C ASN A 406 -32.47 -14.81 25.18
N ILE A 407 -32.11 -14.14 24.09
CA ILE A 407 -32.79 -12.94 23.58
C ILE A 407 -33.45 -13.26 22.23
N SER A 408 -34.51 -12.55 21.89
CA SER A 408 -35.11 -12.64 20.56
C SER A 408 -34.16 -12.04 19.50
N PRO A 409 -34.25 -12.45 18.22
CA PRO A 409 -33.52 -11.79 17.14
C PRO A 409 -33.80 -10.28 17.04
N ASP A 410 -35.05 -9.84 17.21
CA ASP A 410 -35.39 -8.41 17.25
C ASP A 410 -34.67 -7.67 18.37
N ASP A 411 -34.66 -8.22 19.59
CA ASP A 411 -33.91 -7.63 20.70
C ASP A 411 -32.41 -7.66 20.46
N PHE A 412 -31.91 -8.70 19.80
CA PHE A 412 -30.51 -8.80 19.41
C PHE A 412 -30.10 -7.66 18.48
N PHE A 413 -30.84 -7.40 17.40
CA PHE A 413 -30.59 -6.24 16.54
C PHE A 413 -30.70 -4.92 17.32
N ARG A 414 -31.74 -4.78 18.16
CA ARG A 414 -31.97 -3.58 18.99
C ARG A 414 -30.79 -3.20 19.86
N ILE A 415 -30.14 -4.19 20.48
CA ILE A 415 -29.03 -3.95 21.40
C ILE A 415 -27.65 -3.90 20.72
N THR A 416 -27.52 -4.34 19.47
CA THR A 416 -26.24 -4.34 18.74
C THR A 416 -26.13 -3.20 17.73
N CYS A 417 -27.16 -2.99 16.91
CA CYS A 417 -27.12 -2.09 15.76
C CYS A 417 -28.49 -1.44 15.47
N THR A 418 -29.36 -1.32 16.48
CA THR A 418 -30.71 -0.71 16.42
C THR A 418 -31.79 -1.56 15.75
N ASP A 419 -31.63 -1.96 14.49
CA ASP A 419 -32.61 -2.76 13.75
C ASP A 419 -32.00 -3.37 12.47
N PRO A 420 -32.68 -4.33 11.80
CA PRO A 420 -32.17 -4.94 10.58
C PRO A 420 -31.94 -3.96 9.41
N MET A 421 -32.76 -2.91 9.28
CA MET A 421 -32.60 -1.91 8.21
C MET A 421 -31.38 -1.03 8.46
N TYR A 422 -31.12 -0.65 9.70
CA TYR A 422 -29.90 0.05 10.07
C TYR A 422 -28.67 -0.81 9.78
N TRP A 423 -28.68 -2.10 10.11
CA TRP A 423 -27.57 -3.01 9.77
C TRP A 423 -27.33 -3.09 8.25
N LEU A 424 -28.37 -3.24 7.44
CA LEU A 424 -28.25 -3.26 5.98
C LEU A 424 -27.71 -1.93 5.44
N THR A 425 -28.14 -0.81 6.03
CA THR A 425 -27.64 0.53 5.69
C THR A 425 -26.16 0.66 6.05
N ALA A 426 -25.76 0.25 7.26
CA ALA A 426 -24.39 0.26 7.70
C ALA A 426 -23.50 -0.63 6.82
N GLN A 427 -23.99 -1.80 6.42
CA GLN A 427 -23.29 -2.67 5.46
C GLN A 427 -23.15 -2.00 4.09
N HIS A 428 -24.18 -1.30 3.61
CA HIS A 428 -24.15 -0.59 2.34
C HIS A 428 -23.09 0.53 2.34
N PHE A 429 -22.94 1.24 3.45
CA PHE A 429 -21.97 2.31 3.62
C PHE A 429 -20.64 1.87 4.27
N GLY A 430 -20.41 0.55 4.44
CA GLY A 430 -19.16 0.02 5.00
C GLY A 430 -18.89 0.37 6.47
N SER A 431 -19.90 0.76 7.25
CA SER A 431 -19.78 1.15 8.67
C SER A 431 -20.16 0.05 9.66
N GLN A 432 -20.43 -1.17 9.19
CA GLN A 432 -20.84 -2.30 10.04
C GLN A 432 -19.80 -2.70 11.10
N PHE A 433 -18.52 -2.40 10.85
CA PHE A 433 -17.42 -2.70 11.76
C PHE A 433 -17.58 -2.03 13.13
N GLU A 434 -18.33 -0.92 13.21
CA GLU A 434 -18.49 -0.10 14.43
C GLU A 434 -19.15 -0.85 15.58
N PHE A 435 -19.98 -1.85 15.28
CA PHE A 435 -20.72 -2.61 16.28
C PHE A 435 -20.38 -4.11 16.31
N ASP A 436 -19.46 -4.57 15.47
CA ASP A 436 -19.24 -6.00 15.26
C ASP A 436 -18.66 -6.74 16.48
N ASP A 437 -17.79 -6.08 17.26
CA ASP A 437 -17.33 -6.59 18.55
C ASP A 437 -18.49 -6.84 19.53
N LEU A 438 -19.42 -5.87 19.60
CA LEU A 438 -20.59 -5.98 20.45
C LEU A 438 -21.48 -7.14 19.98
N VAL A 439 -21.67 -7.30 18.66
CA VAL A 439 -22.42 -8.43 18.08
C VAL A 439 -21.84 -9.76 18.56
N ARG A 440 -20.52 -9.96 18.43
CA ARG A 440 -19.82 -11.18 18.90
C ARG A 440 -20.00 -11.41 20.40
N GLU A 441 -19.79 -10.38 21.22
CA GLU A 441 -19.91 -10.46 22.67
C GLU A 441 -21.33 -10.90 23.11
N ARG A 442 -22.36 -10.37 22.46
CA ARG A 442 -23.76 -10.68 22.79
C ARG A 442 -24.10 -12.14 22.56
N ILE A 443 -23.53 -12.78 21.54
CA ILE A 443 -23.78 -14.20 21.20
C ILE A 443 -22.70 -15.15 21.74
N GLY A 444 -21.67 -14.64 22.40
CA GLY A 444 -20.62 -15.45 23.01
C GLY A 444 -19.63 -16.04 22.03
N LEU A 445 -19.34 -15.30 20.95
CA LEU A 445 -18.23 -15.59 20.06
C LEU A 445 -17.02 -14.74 20.46
N GLU A 446 -15.85 -15.35 20.41
CA GLU A 446 -14.56 -14.76 20.74
C GLU A 446 -13.56 -15.07 19.62
N THR A 447 -12.51 -14.28 19.48
CA THR A 447 -11.42 -14.52 18.52
C THR A 447 -10.07 -14.62 19.27
N PRO A 448 -9.86 -15.69 20.06
CA PRO A 448 -8.60 -15.91 20.78
C PRO A 448 -7.44 -16.14 19.80
N PHE A 449 -6.21 -15.85 20.24
CA PHE A 449 -5.01 -16.27 19.53
C PHE A 449 -4.38 -17.50 20.18
N PHE A 450 -3.82 -18.34 19.34
CA PHE A 450 -3.05 -19.51 19.72
C PHE A 450 -1.67 -19.42 19.11
N GLN A 451 -0.65 -19.76 19.88
CA GLN A 451 0.72 -19.98 19.41
C GLN A 451 0.96 -21.49 19.33
N ILE A 452 1.37 -21.96 18.17
CA ILE A 452 1.77 -23.34 17.91
C ILE A 452 3.27 -23.32 17.61
N ASP A 453 4.04 -23.89 18.52
CA ASP A 453 5.48 -24.08 18.33
C ASP A 453 5.69 -25.38 17.55
N CYS A 454 6.26 -25.26 16.35
CA CYS A 454 6.63 -26.38 15.50
C CYS A 454 8.16 -26.50 15.45
N PRO A 455 8.79 -27.03 16.52
CA PRO A 455 10.21 -27.41 16.46
C PRO A 455 10.39 -28.52 15.41
N ASP A 456 11.61 -28.75 14.92
CA ASP A 456 11.94 -29.83 13.96
C ASP A 456 11.58 -31.26 14.45
N SER A 457 11.05 -31.40 15.67
CA SER A 457 10.54 -32.63 16.28
C SER A 457 9.01 -32.76 16.17
N THR A 458 8.51 -34.00 16.17
CA THR A 458 7.10 -34.38 15.97
C THR A 458 6.10 -33.95 17.07
N GLU A 459 6.52 -33.20 18.09
CA GLU A 459 5.64 -32.71 19.16
C GLU A 459 5.44 -31.19 19.04
N SER A 460 4.22 -30.78 18.67
CA SER A 460 3.81 -29.37 18.64
C SER A 460 3.18 -28.97 19.98
N ASN A 461 3.67 -27.89 20.59
CA ASN A 461 3.05 -27.30 21.78
C ASN A 461 2.08 -26.20 21.37
N THR A 462 0.85 -26.23 21.90
CA THR A 462 -0.16 -25.19 21.65
C THR A 462 -0.42 -24.38 22.93
N ASN A 463 -0.29 -23.07 22.81
CA ASN A 463 -0.54 -22.11 23.88
C ASN A 463 -1.64 -21.13 23.47
N GLU A 464 -2.65 -20.92 24.30
CA GLU A 464 -3.56 -19.78 24.18
C GLU A 464 -2.85 -18.51 24.67
N LEU A 465 -3.01 -17.42 23.92
CA LEU A 465 -2.36 -16.14 24.19
C LEU A 465 -3.34 -15.15 24.82
N THR A 466 -2.85 -14.42 25.83
CA THR A 466 -3.55 -13.28 26.42
C THR A 466 -2.71 -12.02 26.28
N PHE A 467 -3.34 -10.93 25.84
CA PHE A 467 -2.72 -9.65 25.54
C PHE A 467 -3.13 -8.61 26.58
N THR A 468 -2.17 -8.12 27.35
CA THR A 468 -2.33 -6.96 28.24
C THR A 468 -1.19 -5.98 27.96
N GLU A 469 -0.30 -5.73 28.92
CA GLU A 469 0.97 -5.03 28.67
C GLU A 469 2.02 -5.93 28.02
N LYS A 470 1.85 -7.26 28.13
CA LYS A 470 2.75 -8.28 27.57
C LYS A 470 1.94 -9.47 27.08
N ILE A 471 2.54 -10.26 26.18
CA ILE A 471 1.98 -11.53 25.73
C ILE A 471 2.21 -12.57 26.84
N SER A 472 1.13 -13.16 27.32
CA SER A 472 1.17 -14.31 28.24
C SER A 472 0.63 -15.55 27.56
N ARG A 473 1.20 -16.71 27.92
CA ARG A 473 0.97 -18.01 27.27
C ARG A 473 0.39 -18.99 28.27
N LYS A 474 -0.70 -19.66 27.89
CA LYS A 474 -1.31 -20.72 28.67
C LYS A 474 -1.40 -21.99 27.82
N ALA A 475 -0.67 -23.03 28.23
CA ALA A 475 -0.73 -24.33 27.55
C ALA A 475 -2.16 -24.87 27.55
N ILE A 476 -2.62 -25.35 26.40
CA ILE A 476 -3.94 -25.98 26.25
C ILE A 476 -3.80 -27.42 25.76
N PRO A 477 -4.58 -28.38 26.30
CA PRO A 477 -4.65 -29.73 25.75
C PRO A 477 -5.22 -29.69 24.33
N GLY A 478 -4.69 -30.50 23.42
CA GLY A 478 -4.84 -30.42 21.95
C GLY A 478 -6.23 -30.65 21.33
N GLU A 479 -7.30 -30.10 21.89
CA GLU A 479 -8.58 -29.93 21.20
C GLU A 479 -8.96 -28.43 21.16
N LEU A 480 -8.55 -27.77 20.08
CA LEU A 480 -9.07 -26.47 19.68
C LEU A 480 -10.50 -26.67 19.16
N GLY A 481 -11.47 -26.72 20.08
CA GLY A 481 -12.87 -26.94 19.74
C GLY A 481 -13.42 -25.83 18.86
N LEU A 482 -13.50 -26.07 17.55
CA LEU A 482 -14.38 -25.34 16.64
C LEU A 482 -15.82 -25.67 17.03
N GLY A 483 -16.33 -24.85 17.96
CA GLY A 483 -17.60 -25.04 18.61
C GLY A 483 -18.82 -24.80 17.72
N PHE A 484 -18.68 -24.50 16.42
CA PHE A 484 -19.82 -24.09 15.57
C PHE A 484 -20.97 -25.09 15.54
N LYS A 485 -20.68 -26.39 15.50
CA LYS A 485 -21.72 -27.43 15.59
C LYS A 485 -22.45 -27.38 16.95
N GLY A 486 -21.71 -27.14 18.04
CA GLY A 486 -22.26 -26.95 19.38
C GLY A 486 -23.04 -25.63 19.51
N PHE A 487 -22.50 -24.55 18.97
CA PHE A 487 -23.06 -23.21 18.96
C PHE A 487 -24.40 -23.19 18.24
N PHE A 488 -24.46 -23.73 17.02
CA PHE A 488 -25.69 -23.81 16.24
C PHE A 488 -26.72 -24.73 16.90
N SER A 489 -26.30 -25.93 17.34
CA SER A 489 -27.24 -26.91 17.93
C SER A 489 -27.84 -26.43 19.25
N LYS A 490 -27.06 -25.75 20.10
CA LYS A 490 -27.53 -25.24 21.40
C LYS A 490 -28.34 -23.95 21.29
N ASN A 491 -28.19 -23.21 20.19
CA ASN A 491 -28.92 -21.96 19.93
C ASN A 491 -29.92 -22.09 18.76
N ARG A 492 -30.36 -23.31 18.43
CA ARG A 492 -31.21 -23.58 17.25
C ARG A 492 -32.46 -22.70 17.20
N ALA A 493 -33.15 -22.51 18.32
CA ALA A 493 -34.37 -21.71 18.36
C ALA A 493 -34.13 -20.25 17.94
N PHE A 494 -33.02 -19.67 18.38
CA PHE A 494 -32.59 -18.34 17.96
C PHE A 494 -32.30 -18.29 16.46
N PHE A 495 -31.51 -19.25 15.95
CA PHE A 495 -31.15 -19.28 14.52
C PHE A 495 -32.35 -19.46 13.58
N THR A 496 -33.36 -20.25 13.98
CA THR A 496 -34.60 -20.38 13.21
C THR A 496 -35.31 -19.02 13.09
N GLN A 497 -35.54 -18.34 14.20
CA GLN A 497 -36.19 -17.03 14.21
C GLN A 497 -35.34 -15.95 13.52
N TYR A 498 -34.01 -16.01 13.68
CA TYR A 498 -33.08 -15.08 13.07
C TYR A 498 -33.12 -15.19 11.54
N ARG A 499 -33.15 -16.42 11.01
CA ARG A 499 -33.28 -16.66 9.57
C ARG A 499 -34.60 -16.11 9.04
N GLU A 500 -35.71 -16.36 9.73
CA GLU A 500 -37.03 -15.83 9.35
C GLU A 500 -37.03 -14.30 9.33
N LEU A 501 -36.49 -13.66 10.38
CA LEU A 501 -36.40 -12.22 10.46
C LEU A 501 -35.60 -11.64 9.29
N VAL A 502 -34.36 -12.10 9.07
CA VAL A 502 -33.49 -11.55 8.01
C VAL A 502 -34.04 -11.84 6.62
N SER A 503 -34.68 -13.00 6.40
CA SER A 503 -35.27 -13.33 5.10
C SER A 503 -36.36 -12.35 4.67
N ASN A 504 -37.08 -11.75 5.63
CA ASN A 504 -38.11 -10.74 5.35
C ASN A 504 -37.53 -9.39 4.86
N PHE A 505 -36.25 -9.11 5.14
CA PHE A 505 -35.59 -7.86 4.79
C PHE A 505 -34.55 -8.03 3.67
N ALA A 506 -33.91 -9.20 3.59
CA ALA A 506 -32.74 -9.44 2.75
C ALA A 506 -32.65 -10.91 2.32
N GLY A 507 -33.70 -11.43 1.68
CA GLY A 507 -33.79 -12.81 1.21
C GLY A 507 -32.60 -13.27 0.34
N ALA A 508 -32.06 -12.37 -0.48
CA ALA A 508 -30.90 -12.63 -1.35
C ALA A 508 -29.61 -12.98 -0.59
N LEU A 509 -29.50 -12.68 0.72
CA LEU A 509 -28.30 -13.04 1.50
C LEU A 509 -28.21 -14.54 1.81
N PHE A 510 -29.31 -15.29 1.66
CA PHE A 510 -29.37 -16.74 1.87
C PHE A 510 -29.27 -17.55 0.57
N GLU A 511 -29.26 -16.87 -0.57
CA GLU A 511 -28.87 -17.40 -1.87
C GLU A 511 -27.34 -17.30 -2.03
#